data_AF-A0A1Y1ZB31-F1
#
_entry.id   AF-A0A1Y1ZB31-F1
#
_cell.length_a   1.000
_cell.length_b   1.000
_cell.length_c   1.000
_cell.angle_alpha   90.00
_cell.angle_beta   90.00
_cell.angle_gamma   90.00
#
_symmetry.space_group_name_H-M   'P 1'
#
loop_
_entity.id
_entity.type
_entity.pdbx_description
1 polymer ?
#
loop_
_entity_poly.entity_id
_entity_poly.type
_entity_poly.pdbx_seq_one_letter_code
_entity_poly.pdbx_strand_id
1 'polypeptide(L)'
;MATVAAKAPASSKVVADVCTHPAVGYWLIGIGAMVFAIVVIGGVTRLTESGLSIVEWNLVTGVRPPITQAEWEEEFEKYKQFPEYKMLNKEKGMTLDEFKFIFFFEWAHRLWGRAIGAAFIIPTAYFAYKGHMSRAVTKRVLALGGLLGFQGALGWYMVKSGLAHELVENKGVPRVSQYRLTAHLASAFFLYVGCLLTGWDILRNAKLAKGGNQHLLAGINNPRLNFLRRSALGLCGLILLTSFSGGFVAGLDAGMLYNEFPLMGGRLMPESSEIWSENFARPGDSCKWRNMFDNPVTVQFEHRVLATTSLAAVTALYYYSKRLPLPKHVKTAVNAVLGVALVQVTLGITTLLYVVPVSLGAAHQGGSLALLTSSLYLLHTLKRLPK
;
A
#
# COMPACT_ATOMS: atom_id res chain seq x y z
N MET A 1 44.94 13.05 60.00
CA MET A 1 44.93 12.08 58.88
C MET A 1 43.64 11.29 58.94
N ALA A 2 42.64 11.65 58.14
CA ALA A 2 41.39 10.91 58.02
C ALA A 2 41.33 10.29 56.61
N THR A 3 41.51 8.97 56.53
CA THR A 3 41.40 8.20 55.29
C THR A 3 39.94 8.03 54.92
N VAL A 4 39.49 8.81 53.94
CA VAL A 4 38.20 8.62 53.26
C VAL A 4 38.33 7.41 52.35
N ALA A 5 37.63 6.31 52.71
CA ALA A 5 37.53 5.13 51.86
C ALA A 5 36.73 5.47 50.60
N ALA A 6 37.39 5.43 49.44
CA ALA A 6 36.77 5.62 48.15
C ALA A 6 35.80 4.46 47.85
N LYS A 7 34.50 4.77 47.85
CA LYS A 7 33.45 3.84 47.45
C LYS A 7 33.54 3.60 45.95
N ALA A 8 33.80 2.36 45.54
CA ALA A 8 33.84 1.97 44.13
C ALA A 8 32.52 2.36 43.43
N PRO A 9 32.57 2.89 42.19
CA PRO A 9 31.36 3.23 41.47
C PRO A 9 30.58 1.95 41.18
N ALA A 10 29.31 1.91 41.59
CA ALA A 10 28.39 0.85 41.24
C ALA A 10 28.40 0.71 39.71
N SER A 11 28.71 -0.48 39.20
CA SER A 11 28.61 -0.79 37.78
C SER A 11 27.19 -0.48 37.34
N SER A 12 27.00 0.57 36.55
CA SER A 12 25.74 0.77 35.88
C SER A 12 25.54 -0.47 35.01
N LYS A 13 24.47 -1.23 35.27
CA LYS A 13 23.98 -2.22 34.33
C LYS A 13 23.56 -1.46 33.09
N VAL A 14 24.50 -1.20 32.19
CA VAL A 14 24.20 -0.96 30.78
C VAL A 14 23.53 -2.25 30.35
N VAL A 15 22.19 -2.26 30.38
CA VAL A 15 21.39 -3.33 29.80
C VAL A 15 21.84 -3.37 28.35
N ALA A 16 22.71 -4.32 28.01
CA ALA A 16 23.04 -4.60 26.64
C ALA A 16 21.70 -4.85 25.94
N ASP A 17 21.28 -3.91 25.10
CA ASP A 17 19.99 -3.99 24.43
C ASP A 17 20.01 -5.30 23.63
N VAL A 18 19.22 -6.27 24.08
CA VAL A 18 19.24 -7.63 23.52
C VAL A 18 18.97 -7.50 22.03
N CYS A 19 19.93 -7.91 21.21
CA CYS A 19 19.76 -7.87 19.77
C CYS A 19 18.51 -8.71 19.43
N THR A 20 17.52 -8.08 18.82
CA THR A 20 16.24 -8.72 18.49
C THR A 20 16.49 -9.97 17.64
N HIS A 21 15.81 -11.06 17.99
CA HIS A 21 16.03 -12.35 17.33
C HIS A 21 15.68 -12.26 15.82
N PRO A 22 16.51 -12.80 14.90
CA PRO A 22 16.30 -12.71 13.45
C PRO A 22 14.94 -13.23 12.97
N ALA A 23 14.36 -14.20 13.67
CA ALA A 23 13.03 -14.74 13.36
C ALA A 23 11.95 -13.65 13.34
N VAL A 24 12.06 -12.62 14.20
CA VAL A 24 11.13 -11.48 14.20
C VAL A 24 11.24 -10.71 12.89
N GLY A 25 12.45 -10.58 12.34
CA GLY A 25 12.69 -9.92 11.07
C GLY A 25 12.07 -10.66 9.88
N TYR A 26 12.26 -11.99 9.80
CA TYR A 26 11.63 -12.81 8.77
C TYR A 26 10.12 -12.84 8.88
N TRP A 27 9.58 -12.92 10.10
CA TRP A 27 8.14 -12.86 10.34
C TRP A 27 7.53 -11.54 9.83
N LEU A 28 8.13 -10.38 10.16
CA LEU A 28 7.63 -9.09 9.66
C LEU A 28 7.70 -8.96 8.13
N ILE A 29 8.73 -9.52 7.50
CA ILE A 29 8.80 -9.59 6.02
C ILE A 29 7.69 -10.48 5.47
N GLY A 30 7.42 -11.62 6.13
CA GLY A 30 6.29 -12.49 5.82
C GLY A 30 4.94 -11.78 5.90
N ILE A 31 4.71 -10.99 6.96
CA ILE A 31 3.53 -10.12 7.07
C ILE A 31 3.49 -9.12 5.93
N GLY A 32 4.63 -8.49 5.59
CA GLY A 32 4.74 -7.62 4.42
C GLY A 32 4.28 -8.33 3.14
N ALA A 33 4.72 -9.57 2.90
CA ALA A 33 4.29 -10.35 1.74
C ALA A 33 2.78 -10.65 1.76
N MET A 34 2.19 -10.93 2.92
CA MET A 34 0.73 -11.09 3.04
C MET A 34 -0.01 -9.78 2.76
N VAL A 35 0.52 -8.63 3.21
CA VAL A 35 -0.04 -7.30 2.90
C VAL A 35 0.10 -6.98 1.41
N PHE A 36 1.20 -7.37 0.76
CA PHE A 36 1.31 -7.27 -0.70
C PHE A 36 0.17 -8.04 -1.39
N ALA A 37 -0.05 -9.28 -0.99
CA ALA A 37 -1.12 -10.11 -1.54
C ALA A 37 -2.51 -9.50 -1.30
N ILE A 38 -2.80 -9.00 -0.08
CA ILE A 38 -4.12 -8.41 0.20
C ILE A 38 -4.37 -7.16 -0.61
N VAL A 39 -3.35 -6.35 -0.87
CA VAL A 39 -3.49 -5.16 -1.72
C VAL A 39 -3.84 -5.58 -3.14
N VAL A 40 -3.22 -6.63 -3.69
CA VAL A 40 -3.59 -7.13 -5.03
C VAL A 40 -5.01 -7.70 -5.05
N ILE A 41 -5.36 -8.54 -4.06
CA ILE A 41 -6.70 -9.12 -3.93
C ILE A 41 -7.75 -8.00 -3.81
N GLY A 42 -7.52 -7.01 -2.95
CA GLY A 42 -8.42 -5.86 -2.78
C GLY A 42 -8.52 -4.99 -4.03
N GLY A 43 -7.44 -4.89 -4.82
CA GLY A 43 -7.45 -4.28 -6.15
C GLY A 43 -8.40 -5.00 -7.10
N VAL A 44 -8.35 -6.34 -7.14
CA VAL A 44 -9.31 -7.15 -7.90
C VAL A 44 -10.72 -6.93 -7.39
N THR A 45 -10.97 -7.06 -6.08
CA THR A 45 -12.28 -6.82 -5.45
C THR A 45 -12.87 -5.45 -5.80
N ARG A 46 -12.03 -4.41 -5.93
CA ARG A 46 -12.50 -3.09 -6.37
C ARG A 46 -12.82 -3.05 -7.87
N LEU A 47 -11.95 -3.60 -8.71
CA LEU A 47 -12.10 -3.57 -10.17
C LEU A 47 -13.24 -4.47 -10.66
N THR A 48 -13.62 -5.48 -9.89
CA THR A 48 -14.80 -6.34 -10.14
C THR A 48 -16.05 -5.84 -9.42
N GLU A 49 -16.03 -4.63 -8.84
CA GLU A 49 -17.14 -4.03 -8.09
C GLU A 49 -17.71 -4.96 -7.00
N SER A 50 -16.83 -5.75 -6.40
CA SER A 50 -17.23 -6.81 -5.47
C SER A 50 -17.27 -6.35 -4.01
N GLY A 51 -16.76 -5.15 -3.70
CA GLY A 51 -16.53 -4.69 -2.33
C GLY A 51 -17.78 -4.42 -1.47
N LEU A 52 -18.98 -4.63 -1.99
CA LEU A 52 -20.27 -4.42 -1.30
C LEU A 52 -21.22 -5.63 -1.43
N SER A 53 -20.71 -6.78 -1.88
CA SER A 53 -21.45 -8.04 -2.02
C SER A 53 -21.76 -8.75 -0.70
N ILE A 54 -20.96 -8.54 0.35
CA ILE A 54 -21.11 -9.13 1.68
C ILE A 54 -21.44 -8.03 2.69
N VAL A 55 -22.70 -7.99 3.11
CA VAL A 55 -23.21 -6.91 3.96
C VAL A 55 -22.97 -7.14 5.45
N GLU A 56 -22.81 -8.39 5.85
CA GLU A 56 -22.61 -8.76 7.25
C GLU A 56 -21.13 -8.64 7.66
N TRP A 57 -20.88 -8.05 8.83
CA TRP A 57 -19.54 -8.01 9.42
C TRP A 57 -19.38 -9.11 10.48
N ASN A 58 -19.37 -10.36 10.01
CA ASN A 58 -19.24 -11.52 10.88
C ASN A 58 -17.77 -11.91 11.04
N LEU A 59 -17.18 -11.65 12.22
CA LEU A 59 -15.77 -11.94 12.47
C LEU A 59 -15.43 -13.43 12.45
N VAL A 60 -16.31 -14.27 13.01
CA VAL A 60 -16.09 -15.72 13.16
C VAL A 60 -16.93 -16.53 12.17
N THR A 61 -18.24 -16.32 12.11
CA THR A 61 -19.16 -17.08 11.25
C THR A 61 -18.93 -16.82 9.76
N GLY A 62 -18.42 -15.64 9.39
CA GLY A 62 -18.10 -15.27 8.01
C GLY A 62 -16.81 -15.88 7.44
N VAL A 63 -16.19 -16.85 8.13
CA VAL A 63 -15.02 -17.60 7.61
C VAL A 63 -15.46 -18.66 6.61
N ARG A 64 -16.59 -19.35 6.85
CA ARG A 64 -17.14 -20.35 5.92
C ARG A 64 -18.00 -19.64 4.87
N PRO A 65 -17.73 -19.79 3.57
CA PRO A 65 -18.64 -19.29 2.53
C PRO A 65 -19.89 -20.18 2.43
N PRO A 66 -20.98 -19.71 1.77
CA PRO A 66 -22.10 -20.57 1.39
C PRO A 66 -21.63 -21.76 0.54
N ILE A 67 -22.17 -22.95 0.82
CA ILE A 67 -21.80 -24.21 0.15
C ILE A 67 -23.03 -24.83 -0.52
N THR A 68 -24.20 -24.72 0.09
CA THR A 68 -25.43 -25.28 -0.48
C THR A 68 -26.14 -24.26 -1.37
N GLN A 69 -26.96 -24.76 -2.29
CA GLN A 69 -27.77 -23.90 -3.17
C GLN A 69 -28.71 -22.98 -2.36
N ALA A 70 -29.34 -23.51 -1.30
CA ALA A 70 -30.20 -22.73 -0.43
C ALA A 70 -29.46 -21.60 0.31
N GLU A 71 -28.24 -21.87 0.80
CA GLU A 71 -27.40 -20.83 1.44
C GLU A 71 -27.01 -19.74 0.43
N TRP A 72 -26.71 -20.10 -0.82
CA TRP A 72 -26.42 -19.14 -1.88
C TRP A 72 -27.62 -18.26 -2.23
N GLU A 73 -28.80 -18.86 -2.30
CA GLU A 73 -30.05 -18.13 -2.53
C GLU A 73 -30.36 -17.17 -1.39
N GLU A 74 -30.16 -17.59 -0.13
CA GLU A 74 -30.36 -16.71 1.04
C GLU A 74 -29.45 -15.47 0.98
N GLU A 75 -28.14 -15.66 0.74
CA GLU A 75 -27.20 -14.53 0.62
C GLU A 75 -27.51 -13.64 -0.58
N PHE A 76 -27.97 -14.23 -1.69
CA PHE A 76 -28.36 -13.44 -2.85
C PHE A 76 -29.64 -12.63 -2.58
N GLU A 77 -30.63 -13.18 -1.88
CA GLU A 77 -31.82 -12.44 -1.45
C GLU A 77 -31.49 -11.29 -0.51
N LYS A 78 -30.51 -11.46 0.38
CA LYS A 78 -29.97 -10.35 1.18
C LYS A 78 -29.37 -9.28 0.27
N TYR A 79 -28.49 -9.67 -0.66
CA TYR A 79 -27.83 -8.75 -1.59
C TYR A 79 -28.84 -7.92 -2.43
N LYS A 80 -29.94 -8.55 -2.88
CA LYS A 80 -31.02 -7.88 -3.63
C LYS A 80 -31.68 -6.71 -2.90
N GLN A 81 -31.57 -6.66 -1.56
CA GLN A 81 -32.13 -5.56 -0.77
C GLN A 81 -31.31 -4.28 -0.83
N PHE A 82 -30.06 -4.34 -1.30
CA PHE A 82 -29.11 -3.23 -1.19
C PHE A 82 -29.09 -2.29 -2.41
N PRO A 83 -28.61 -1.04 -2.23
CA PRO A 83 -28.53 -0.04 -3.29
C PRO A 83 -27.77 -0.51 -4.53
N GLU A 84 -26.64 -1.20 -4.36
CA GLU A 84 -25.80 -1.67 -5.48
C GLU A 84 -26.57 -2.60 -6.40
N TYR A 85 -27.28 -3.60 -5.85
CA TYR A 85 -28.13 -4.46 -6.66
C TYR A 85 -29.26 -3.65 -7.32
N LYS A 86 -29.98 -2.86 -6.54
CA LYS A 86 -31.16 -2.11 -7.03
C LYS A 86 -30.83 -1.11 -8.13
N MET A 87 -29.64 -0.51 -8.11
CA MET A 87 -29.24 0.58 -9.02
C MET A 87 -28.34 0.12 -10.16
N LEU A 88 -27.49 -0.90 -9.96
CA LEU A 88 -26.48 -1.29 -10.96
C LEU A 88 -26.74 -2.68 -11.54
N ASN A 89 -27.08 -3.66 -10.71
CA ASN A 89 -27.11 -5.06 -11.12
C ASN A 89 -28.50 -5.57 -11.48
N LYS A 90 -29.57 -4.93 -10.99
CA LYS A 90 -30.96 -5.23 -11.35
C LYS A 90 -31.23 -4.95 -12.82
N GLU A 91 -30.73 -3.82 -13.34
CA GLU A 91 -30.89 -3.44 -14.75
C GLU A 91 -30.15 -4.41 -15.69
N LYS A 92 -29.05 -5.00 -15.22
CA LYS A 92 -28.27 -6.02 -15.95
C LYS A 92 -28.88 -7.43 -15.91
N GLY A 93 -29.89 -7.65 -15.07
CA GLY A 93 -30.49 -8.99 -14.89
C GLY A 93 -29.53 -9.99 -14.23
N MET A 94 -28.76 -9.55 -13.24
CA MET A 94 -27.71 -10.36 -12.59
C MET A 94 -28.23 -11.74 -12.13
N THR A 95 -27.47 -12.77 -12.51
CA THR A 95 -27.69 -14.17 -12.16
C THR A 95 -27.03 -14.54 -10.83
N LEU A 96 -27.42 -15.69 -10.27
CA LEU A 96 -26.80 -16.22 -9.05
C LEU A 96 -25.29 -16.50 -9.25
N ASP A 97 -24.88 -16.94 -10.43
CA ASP A 97 -23.48 -17.27 -10.70
C ASP A 97 -22.60 -16.02 -10.81
N GLU A 98 -23.13 -14.93 -11.36
CA GLU A 98 -22.47 -13.62 -11.31
C GLU A 98 -22.39 -13.08 -9.88
N PHE A 99 -23.42 -13.28 -9.05
CA PHE A 99 -23.36 -12.96 -7.63
C PHE A 99 -22.29 -13.77 -6.90
N LYS A 100 -22.20 -15.09 -7.13
CA LYS A 100 -21.15 -15.94 -6.56
C LYS A 100 -19.76 -15.43 -6.89
N PHE A 101 -19.53 -14.97 -8.12
CA PHE A 101 -18.25 -14.41 -8.55
C PHE A 101 -17.83 -13.20 -7.70
N ILE A 102 -18.71 -12.20 -7.58
CA ILE A 102 -18.40 -11.01 -6.78
C ILE A 102 -18.28 -11.34 -5.28
N PHE A 103 -19.15 -12.21 -4.76
CA PHE A 103 -19.10 -12.66 -3.38
C PHE A 103 -17.75 -13.31 -3.05
N PHE A 104 -17.23 -14.17 -3.93
CA PHE A 104 -15.98 -14.89 -3.68
C PHE A 104 -14.77 -13.97 -3.55
N PHE A 105 -14.69 -12.92 -4.37
CA PHE A 105 -13.58 -11.96 -4.28
C PHE A 105 -13.63 -11.15 -2.99
N GLU A 106 -14.82 -10.73 -2.56
CA GLU A 106 -14.94 -10.04 -1.29
C GLU A 106 -14.67 -10.96 -0.09
N TRP A 107 -15.23 -12.18 -0.11
CA TRP A 107 -14.98 -13.19 0.90
C TRP A 107 -13.48 -13.50 1.02
N ALA A 108 -12.79 -13.72 -0.10
CA ALA A 108 -11.36 -14.00 -0.14
C ALA A 108 -10.55 -12.83 0.43
N HIS A 109 -10.88 -11.59 0.06
CA HIS A 109 -10.25 -10.39 0.60
C HIS A 109 -10.42 -10.29 2.13
N ARG A 110 -11.65 -10.48 2.63
CA ARG A 110 -11.96 -10.45 4.07
C ARG A 110 -11.29 -11.59 4.83
N LEU A 111 -11.31 -12.81 4.29
CA LEU A 111 -10.66 -13.97 4.89
C LEU A 111 -9.15 -13.75 5.00
N TRP A 112 -8.52 -13.23 3.94
CA TRP A 112 -7.11 -12.92 3.94
C TRP A 112 -6.75 -11.84 4.97
N GLY A 113 -7.62 -10.82 5.14
CA GLY A 113 -7.49 -9.84 6.23
C GLY A 113 -7.47 -10.46 7.62
N ARG A 114 -8.37 -11.42 7.88
CA ARG A 114 -8.38 -12.20 9.15
C ARG A 114 -7.12 -13.02 9.31
N ALA A 115 -6.63 -13.65 8.24
CA ALA A 115 -5.40 -14.43 8.25
C ALA A 115 -4.18 -13.56 8.59
N ILE A 116 -4.08 -12.34 8.05
CA ILE A 116 -3.05 -11.35 8.44
C ILE A 116 -3.17 -11.01 9.92
N GLY A 117 -4.39 -10.76 10.42
CA GLY A 117 -4.66 -10.52 11.83
C GLY A 117 -4.10 -11.61 12.73
N ALA A 118 -4.44 -12.87 12.46
CA ALA A 118 -3.96 -14.03 13.22
C ALA A 118 -2.43 -14.21 13.08
N ALA A 119 -1.90 -14.13 11.85
CA ALA A 119 -0.48 -14.24 11.57
C ALA A 119 0.35 -13.12 12.20
N PHE A 120 -0.26 -11.98 12.52
CA PHE A 120 0.39 -10.89 13.25
C PHE A 120 0.29 -11.09 14.78
N ILE A 121 -0.92 -11.28 15.30
CA ILE A 121 -1.18 -11.29 16.75
C ILE A 121 -0.53 -12.51 17.43
N ILE A 122 -0.66 -13.70 16.86
CA ILE A 122 -0.17 -14.95 17.48
C ILE A 122 1.37 -14.92 17.61
N PRO A 123 2.16 -14.64 16.55
CA PRO A 123 3.61 -14.56 16.70
C PRO A 123 4.06 -13.36 17.54
N THR A 124 3.33 -12.24 17.54
CA THR A 124 3.64 -11.11 18.43
C THR A 124 3.60 -11.54 19.89
N ALA A 125 2.52 -12.23 20.31
CA ALA A 125 2.39 -12.75 21.67
C ALA A 125 3.51 -13.74 22.01
N TYR A 126 3.82 -14.65 21.08
CA TYR A 126 4.91 -15.62 21.25
C TYR A 126 6.28 -14.93 21.42
N PHE A 127 6.63 -13.98 20.56
CA PHE A 127 7.91 -13.27 20.63
C PHE A 127 8.03 -12.37 21.85
N ALA A 128 6.91 -11.77 22.29
CA ALA A 128 6.88 -11.01 23.53
C ALA A 128 7.11 -11.91 24.75
N TYR A 129 6.42 -13.05 24.82
CA TYR A 129 6.59 -14.05 25.88
C TYR A 129 8.03 -14.59 25.94
N LYS A 130 8.63 -14.87 24.78
CA LYS A 130 10.02 -15.35 24.68
C LYS A 130 11.08 -14.26 24.88
N GLY A 131 10.70 -13.00 25.02
CA GLY A 131 11.65 -11.88 25.13
C GLY A 131 12.53 -11.70 23.88
N HIS A 132 12.03 -12.10 22.70
CA HIS A 132 12.80 -12.06 21.45
C HIS A 132 12.91 -10.65 20.83
N MET A 133 12.22 -9.66 21.40
CA MET A 133 12.17 -8.28 20.89
C MET A 133 12.82 -7.28 21.86
N SER A 134 13.69 -6.43 21.32
CA SER A 134 14.20 -5.25 22.03
C SER A 134 13.06 -4.26 22.31
N ARG A 135 13.24 -3.35 23.28
CA ARG A 135 12.22 -2.33 23.60
C ARG A 135 11.86 -1.47 22.40
N ALA A 136 12.84 -1.11 21.58
CA ALA A 136 12.62 -0.34 20.37
C ALA A 136 11.80 -1.10 19.32
N VAL A 137 12.10 -2.39 19.11
CA VAL A 137 11.32 -3.24 18.19
C VAL A 137 9.91 -3.48 18.71
N THR A 138 9.73 -3.73 20.00
CA THR A 138 8.40 -3.89 20.61
C THR A 138 7.51 -2.67 20.34
N LYS A 139 8.02 -1.45 20.52
CA LYS A 139 7.27 -0.22 20.19
C LYS A 139 6.86 -0.16 18.71
N ARG A 140 7.77 -0.53 17.80
CA ARG A 140 7.47 -0.58 16.36
C ARG A 140 6.40 -1.63 16.05
N VAL A 141 6.51 -2.83 16.61
CA VAL A 141 5.52 -3.91 16.41
C VAL A 141 4.16 -3.51 16.97
N LEU A 142 4.10 -2.85 18.12
CA LEU A 142 2.83 -2.32 18.66
C LEU A 142 2.22 -1.24 17.75
N ALA A 143 3.04 -0.34 17.20
CA ALA A 143 2.57 0.66 16.23
C ALA A 143 2.03 0.00 14.94
N LEU A 144 2.71 -1.03 14.43
CA LEU A 144 2.23 -1.81 13.28
C LEU A 144 0.94 -2.57 13.61
N GLY A 145 0.81 -3.12 14.82
CA GLY A 145 -0.42 -3.74 15.30
C GLY A 145 -1.58 -2.75 15.41
N GLY A 146 -1.31 -1.53 15.88
CA GLY A 146 -2.28 -0.44 15.86
C GLY A 146 -2.73 -0.07 14.45
N LEU A 147 -1.80 -0.01 13.49
CA LEU A 147 -2.10 0.25 12.09
C LEU A 147 -2.91 -0.89 11.44
N LEU A 148 -2.64 -2.15 11.81
CA LEU A 148 -3.42 -3.31 11.40
C LEU A 148 -4.85 -3.29 11.98
N GLY A 149 -5.01 -2.89 13.24
CA GLY A 149 -6.33 -2.65 13.82
C GLY A 149 -7.08 -1.53 13.11
N PHE A 150 -6.37 -0.44 12.78
CA PHE A 150 -6.92 0.68 12.01
C PHE A 150 -7.32 0.27 10.59
N GLN A 151 -6.59 -0.65 9.94
CA GLN A 151 -7.00 -1.24 8.66
C GLN A 151 -8.38 -1.91 8.75
N GLY A 152 -8.61 -2.73 9.79
CA GLY A 152 -9.92 -3.35 10.02
C GLY A 152 -11.02 -2.32 10.25
N ALA A 153 -10.75 -1.28 11.04
CA ALA A 153 -11.70 -0.19 11.30
C ALA A 153 -12.04 0.61 10.03
N LEU A 154 -11.04 0.96 9.21
CA LEU A 154 -11.25 1.63 7.93
C LEU A 154 -12.00 0.76 6.93
N GLY A 155 -11.69 -0.54 6.84
CA GLY A 155 -12.39 -1.48 5.96
C GLY A 155 -13.87 -1.60 6.33
N TRP A 156 -14.18 -1.72 7.63
CA TRP A 156 -15.57 -1.68 8.12
C TRP A 156 -16.26 -0.36 7.78
N TYR A 157 -15.58 0.77 7.98
CA TYR A 157 -16.11 2.09 7.66
C TYR A 157 -16.41 2.26 6.17
N MET A 158 -15.53 1.78 5.29
CA MET A 158 -15.74 1.76 3.83
C MET A 158 -17.02 1.03 3.46
N VAL A 159 -17.20 -0.21 3.94
CA VAL A 159 -18.38 -1.04 3.64
C VAL A 159 -19.65 -0.39 4.19
N LYS A 160 -19.68 -0.05 5.48
CA LYS A 160 -20.85 0.58 6.11
C LYS A 160 -21.30 1.82 5.34
N SER A 161 -20.33 2.62 4.88
CA SER A 161 -20.61 3.85 4.19
C SER A 161 -21.06 3.68 2.74
N GLY A 162 -20.71 2.57 2.09
CA GLY A 162 -21.20 2.22 0.75
C GLY A 162 -22.61 1.63 0.76
N LEU A 163 -23.07 1.17 1.92
CA LEU A 163 -24.41 0.60 2.13
C LEU A 163 -25.45 1.62 2.63
N ALA A 164 -25.08 2.89 2.79
CA ALA A 164 -25.97 3.90 3.36
C ALA A 164 -27.17 4.23 2.44
N HIS A 165 -28.39 4.18 2.99
CA HIS A 165 -29.64 4.45 2.26
C HIS A 165 -29.70 5.86 1.66
N GLU A 166 -29.01 6.83 2.25
CA GLU A 166 -28.89 8.22 1.75
C GLU A 166 -28.33 8.29 0.31
N LEU A 167 -27.61 7.26 -0.16
CA LEU A 167 -27.13 7.18 -1.55
C LEU A 167 -28.28 6.95 -2.54
N VAL A 168 -29.30 6.18 -2.13
CA VAL A 168 -30.50 5.92 -2.95
C VAL A 168 -31.36 7.17 -3.04
N GLU A 169 -31.53 7.88 -1.92
CA GLU A 169 -32.35 9.09 -1.85
C GLU A 169 -31.77 10.25 -2.67
N ASN A 170 -30.45 10.36 -2.74
CA ASN A 170 -29.75 11.40 -3.50
C ASN A 170 -29.39 11.00 -4.95
N LYS A 171 -29.86 9.85 -5.45
CA LYS A 171 -29.46 9.26 -6.74
C LYS A 171 -27.93 9.13 -6.92
N GLY A 172 -27.19 8.98 -5.83
CA GLY A 172 -25.75 8.81 -5.86
C GLY A 172 -25.37 7.40 -6.31
N VAL A 173 -24.29 7.25 -7.08
CA VAL A 173 -23.77 5.92 -7.42
C VAL A 173 -23.36 5.19 -6.13
N PRO A 174 -23.90 4.00 -5.84
CA PRO A 174 -23.56 3.24 -4.64
C PRO A 174 -22.16 2.65 -4.78
N ARG A 175 -21.14 3.46 -4.47
CA ARG A 175 -19.73 3.07 -4.52
C ARG A 175 -18.99 3.55 -3.28
N VAL A 176 -17.91 2.85 -2.95
CA VAL A 176 -17.02 3.30 -1.88
C VAL A 176 -16.33 4.59 -2.32
N SER A 177 -16.47 5.64 -1.51
CA SER A 177 -15.82 6.93 -1.77
C SER A 177 -14.32 6.77 -2.05
N GLN A 178 -13.83 7.43 -3.10
CA GLN A 178 -12.42 7.51 -3.49
C GLN A 178 -11.50 7.94 -2.34
N TYR A 179 -12.00 8.80 -1.44
CA TYR A 179 -11.26 9.21 -0.25
C TYR A 179 -11.05 8.04 0.72
N ARG A 180 -12.10 7.26 0.98
CA ARG A 180 -12.03 6.12 1.91
C ARG A 180 -11.20 4.98 1.31
N LEU A 181 -11.41 4.68 0.03
CA LEU A 181 -10.60 3.72 -0.72
C LEU A 181 -9.12 4.08 -0.67
N THR A 182 -8.78 5.33 -1.00
CA THR A 182 -7.39 5.78 -1.00
C THR A 182 -6.80 5.80 0.41
N ALA A 183 -7.57 6.20 1.44
CA ALA A 183 -7.11 6.16 2.82
C ALA A 183 -6.80 4.73 3.30
N HIS A 184 -7.63 3.76 2.93
CA HIS A 184 -7.43 2.36 3.26
C HIS A 184 -6.21 1.78 2.53
N LEU A 185 -6.08 2.04 1.23
CA LEU A 185 -4.90 1.68 0.43
C LEU A 185 -3.63 2.30 1.01
N ALA A 186 -3.63 3.60 1.31
CA ALA A 186 -2.48 4.31 1.84
C ALA A 186 -2.02 3.76 3.19
N SER A 187 -2.96 3.46 4.09
CA SER A 187 -2.62 2.85 5.38
C SER A 187 -2.11 1.41 5.25
N ALA A 188 -2.58 0.64 4.25
CA ALA A 188 -2.01 -0.67 3.92
C ALA A 188 -0.57 -0.54 3.40
N PHE A 189 -0.28 0.46 2.56
CA PHE A 189 1.07 0.78 2.10
C PHE A 189 1.99 1.17 3.27
N PHE A 190 1.52 1.97 4.22
CA PHE A 190 2.32 2.30 5.40
C PHE A 190 2.61 1.09 6.29
N LEU A 191 1.63 0.18 6.45
CA LEU A 191 1.84 -1.09 7.16
C LEU A 191 2.90 -1.93 6.43
N TYR A 192 2.78 -2.05 5.12
CA TYR A 192 3.74 -2.75 4.26
C TYR A 192 5.17 -2.19 4.39
N VAL A 193 5.34 -0.87 4.24
CA VAL A 193 6.63 -0.19 4.40
C VAL A 193 7.20 -0.43 5.79
N GLY A 194 6.38 -0.28 6.83
CA GLY A 194 6.80 -0.46 8.22
C GLY A 194 7.27 -1.88 8.52
N CYS A 195 6.55 -2.88 8.02
CA CYS A 195 6.93 -4.30 8.10
C CYS A 195 8.27 -4.58 7.42
N LEU A 196 8.44 -4.15 6.17
CA LEU A 196 9.67 -4.39 5.41
C LEU A 196 10.88 -3.68 6.03
N LEU A 197 10.78 -2.38 6.31
CA LEU A 197 11.89 -1.61 6.89
C LEU A 197 12.29 -2.14 8.27
N THR A 198 11.31 -2.48 9.12
CA THR A 198 11.59 -3.05 10.45
C THR A 198 12.21 -4.43 10.33
N GLY A 199 11.67 -5.29 9.45
CA GLY A 199 12.20 -6.64 9.22
C GLY A 199 13.63 -6.63 8.70
N TRP A 200 13.91 -5.84 7.67
CA TRP A 200 15.27 -5.68 7.13
C TRP A 200 16.23 -5.06 8.13
N ASP A 201 15.79 -4.07 8.93
CA ASP A 201 16.61 -3.50 10.00
C ASP A 201 17.03 -4.54 11.04
N ILE A 202 16.10 -5.40 11.48
CA ILE A 202 16.38 -6.48 12.43
C ILE A 202 17.41 -7.45 11.84
N LEU A 203 17.19 -7.92 10.61
CA LEU A 203 18.09 -8.87 9.96
C LEU A 203 19.49 -8.27 9.71
N ARG A 204 19.54 -7.02 9.28
CA ARG A 204 20.80 -6.29 9.10
C ARG A 204 21.55 -6.16 10.41
N ASN A 205 20.88 -5.74 11.48
CA ASN A 205 21.51 -5.56 12.80
C ASN A 205 22.00 -6.88 13.38
N ALA A 206 21.23 -7.96 13.24
CA ALA A 206 21.65 -9.29 13.70
C ALA A 206 22.87 -9.81 12.93
N LYS A 207 22.96 -9.54 11.63
CA LYS A 207 24.15 -9.88 10.83
C LYS A 207 25.38 -9.08 11.25
N LEU A 208 25.22 -7.79 11.55
CA LEU A 208 26.30 -6.93 12.05
C LEU A 208 26.79 -7.37 13.43
N ALA A 209 25.89 -7.76 14.33
CA ALA A 209 26.23 -8.25 15.66
C ALA A 209 27.07 -9.54 15.62
N LYS A 210 26.94 -10.35 14.58
CA LYS A 210 27.74 -11.57 14.34
C LYS A 210 29.07 -11.30 13.60
N GLY A 211 29.52 -10.04 13.52
CA GLY A 211 30.75 -9.66 12.80
C GLY A 211 30.63 -9.63 11.28
N GLY A 212 29.40 -9.69 10.73
CA GLY A 212 29.19 -9.71 9.29
C GLY A 212 29.58 -8.42 8.58
N ASN A 213 30.42 -8.53 7.54
CA ASN A 213 30.59 -7.56 6.44
C ASN A 213 30.96 -6.11 6.80
N GLN A 214 31.69 -5.84 7.89
CA GLN A 214 32.17 -4.49 8.22
C GLN A 214 32.98 -3.86 7.06
N HIS A 215 33.85 -4.64 6.40
CA HIS A 215 34.65 -4.18 5.26
C HIS A 215 33.82 -3.86 3.99
N LEU A 216 32.74 -4.62 3.72
CA LEU A 216 31.85 -4.40 2.57
C LEU A 216 30.98 -3.14 2.72
N LEU A 217 30.85 -2.63 3.95
CA LEU A 217 30.01 -1.51 4.32
C LEU A 217 30.81 -0.21 4.53
N ALA A 218 32.15 -0.29 4.58
CA ALA A 218 33.03 0.88 4.71
C ALA A 218 32.83 1.90 3.57
N GLY A 219 32.66 1.41 2.33
CA GLY A 219 32.36 2.25 1.17
C GLY A 219 31.01 2.97 1.24
N ILE A 220 30.07 2.47 2.04
CA ILE A 220 28.74 3.07 2.21
C ILE A 220 28.83 4.32 3.08
N ASN A 221 29.73 4.41 4.05
CA ASN A 221 29.86 5.63 4.88
C ASN A 221 30.43 6.85 4.14
N ASN A 222 30.73 6.74 2.84
CA ASN A 222 31.21 7.83 2.00
C ASN A 222 30.19 9.01 1.93
N PRO A 223 30.60 10.24 2.28
CA PRO A 223 29.75 11.43 2.19
C PRO A 223 29.24 11.75 0.77
N ARG A 224 29.95 11.35 -0.29
CA ARG A 224 29.50 11.53 -1.69
C ARG A 224 28.16 10.84 -1.98
N LEU A 225 27.76 9.86 -1.17
CA LEU A 225 26.49 9.15 -1.28
C LEU A 225 25.32 9.87 -0.58
N ASN A 226 25.54 11.01 0.07
CA ASN A 226 24.48 11.72 0.82
C ASN A 226 23.38 12.27 -0.08
N PHE A 227 23.75 12.79 -1.26
CA PHE A 227 22.74 13.20 -2.23
C PHE A 227 21.93 11.98 -2.71
N LEU A 228 22.60 10.88 -3.08
CA LEU A 228 21.93 9.65 -3.50
C LEU A 228 20.95 9.12 -2.44
N ARG A 229 21.30 9.17 -1.15
CA ARG A 229 20.39 8.79 -0.05
C ARG A 229 19.14 9.65 0.01
N ARG A 230 19.32 10.98 -0.05
CA ARG A 230 18.20 11.93 -0.01
C ARG A 230 17.32 11.76 -1.24
N SER A 231 17.92 11.57 -2.41
CA SER A 231 17.19 11.28 -3.65
C SER A 231 16.46 9.94 -3.59
N ALA A 232 17.05 8.88 -3.03
CA ALA A 232 16.38 7.59 -2.85
C ALA A 232 15.18 7.68 -1.88
N LEU A 233 15.33 8.45 -0.80
CA LEU A 233 14.22 8.73 0.13
C LEU A 233 13.12 9.55 -0.55
N GLY A 234 13.48 10.64 -1.25
CA GLY A 234 12.55 11.46 -2.01
C GLY A 234 11.82 10.67 -3.09
N LEU A 235 12.52 9.74 -3.75
CA LEU A 235 11.95 8.83 -4.73
C LEU A 235 10.92 7.88 -4.09
N CYS A 236 11.19 7.33 -2.90
CA CYS A 236 10.18 6.53 -2.18
C CYS A 236 8.93 7.36 -1.86
N GLY A 237 9.10 8.63 -1.46
CA GLY A 237 7.99 9.56 -1.23
C GLY A 237 7.19 9.86 -2.50
N LEU A 238 7.86 10.09 -3.62
CA LEU A 238 7.23 10.35 -4.91
C LEU A 238 6.47 9.12 -5.44
N ILE A 239 7.04 7.92 -5.28
CA ILE A 239 6.36 6.67 -5.63
C ILE A 239 5.12 6.48 -4.78
N LEU A 240 5.19 6.69 -3.45
CA LEU A 240 4.01 6.64 -2.57
C LEU A 240 2.93 7.63 -3.01
N LEU A 241 3.31 8.88 -3.29
CA LEU A 241 2.37 9.90 -3.78
C LEU A 241 1.70 9.47 -5.09
N THR A 242 2.49 8.92 -6.03
CA THR A 242 1.98 8.39 -7.29
C THR A 242 1.03 7.22 -7.06
N SER A 243 1.37 6.27 -6.18
CA SER A 243 0.49 5.15 -5.81
C SER A 243 -0.83 5.65 -5.21
N PHE A 244 -0.80 6.67 -4.36
CA PHE A 244 -2.01 7.21 -3.74
C PHE A 244 -2.88 7.96 -4.73
N SER A 245 -2.30 8.73 -5.67
CA SER A 245 -3.06 9.32 -6.79
C SER A 245 -3.74 8.24 -7.64
N GLY A 246 -3.13 7.07 -7.81
CA GLY A 246 -3.75 5.91 -8.47
C GLY A 246 -4.97 5.35 -7.72
N GLY A 247 -4.97 5.45 -6.38
CA GLY A 247 -6.14 5.12 -5.56
C GLY A 247 -7.35 6.01 -5.86
N PHE A 248 -7.12 7.30 -6.11
CA PHE A 248 -8.18 8.22 -6.56
C PHE A 248 -8.66 7.88 -7.98
N VAL A 249 -7.74 7.56 -8.91
CA VAL A 249 -8.09 7.11 -10.27
C VAL A 249 -9.02 5.90 -10.23
N ALA A 250 -8.67 4.88 -9.42
CA ALA A 250 -9.50 3.68 -9.25
C ALA A 250 -10.82 3.99 -8.52
N GLY A 251 -10.81 4.90 -7.54
CA GLY A 251 -12.02 5.28 -6.80
C GLY A 251 -13.07 6.02 -7.63
N LEU A 252 -12.62 6.83 -8.60
CA LEU A 252 -13.49 7.60 -9.49
C LEU A 252 -13.82 6.90 -10.81
N ASP A 253 -13.27 5.70 -11.05
CA ASP A 253 -13.31 5.02 -12.35
C ASP A 253 -12.68 5.87 -13.47
N ALA A 254 -11.76 6.77 -13.10
CA ALA A 254 -11.17 7.74 -14.01
C ALA A 254 -10.29 7.07 -15.07
N GLY A 255 -9.83 5.83 -14.86
CA GLY A 255 -9.11 5.03 -15.85
C GLY A 255 -9.91 4.72 -17.12
N MET A 256 -11.24 4.86 -17.08
CA MET A 256 -12.14 4.65 -18.22
C MET A 256 -12.23 5.86 -19.16
N LEU A 257 -11.61 6.98 -18.79
CA LEU A 257 -11.57 8.20 -19.61
C LEU A 257 -10.29 8.24 -20.43
N TYR A 258 -10.33 8.86 -21.61
CA TYR A 258 -9.14 9.19 -22.40
C TYR A 258 -8.14 8.04 -22.60
N ASN A 259 -8.56 6.91 -23.17
CA ASN A 259 -7.74 5.69 -23.31
C ASN A 259 -6.67 5.76 -24.42
N GLU A 260 -5.90 6.83 -24.43
CA GLU A 260 -4.79 7.12 -25.33
C GLU A 260 -3.59 7.66 -24.54
N PHE A 261 -2.38 7.53 -25.09
CA PHE A 261 -1.14 7.99 -24.47
C PHE A 261 -0.11 8.30 -25.58
N PRO A 262 0.70 9.38 -25.50
CA PRO A 262 0.85 10.32 -24.38
C PRO A 262 -0.19 11.45 -24.34
N LEU A 263 -1.03 11.55 -25.37
CA LEU A 263 -2.10 12.54 -25.44
C LEU A 263 -3.28 12.15 -24.53
N MET A 264 -4.19 13.10 -24.35
CA MET A 264 -5.40 13.03 -23.56
C MET A 264 -6.41 14.02 -24.16
N GLY A 265 -7.29 13.52 -25.04
CA GLY A 265 -8.20 14.32 -25.87
C GLY A 265 -7.48 14.95 -27.07
N GLY A 266 -6.51 14.25 -27.66
CA GLY A 266 -5.69 14.78 -28.76
C GLY A 266 -4.69 15.88 -28.36
N ARG A 267 -4.54 16.18 -27.07
CA ARG A 267 -3.60 17.17 -26.51
C ARG A 267 -2.78 16.57 -25.37
N LEU A 268 -1.67 17.19 -24.96
CA LEU A 268 -0.92 16.70 -23.79
C LEU A 268 -1.63 16.95 -22.46
N MET A 269 -2.50 17.95 -22.41
CA MET A 269 -3.38 18.28 -21.29
C MET A 269 -4.78 18.53 -21.86
N PRO A 270 -5.84 17.98 -21.24
CA PRO A 270 -7.22 18.29 -21.60
C PRO A 270 -7.53 19.79 -21.53
N GLU A 271 -8.70 20.19 -22.02
CA GLU A 271 -9.07 21.60 -21.97
C GLU A 271 -9.15 22.12 -20.53
N SER A 272 -8.74 23.37 -20.30
CA SER A 272 -8.75 23.96 -18.96
C SER A 272 -10.15 23.99 -18.34
N SER A 273 -11.20 24.07 -19.15
CA SER A 273 -12.60 23.96 -18.74
C SER A 273 -12.94 22.58 -18.15
N GLU A 274 -12.32 21.52 -18.66
CA GLU A 274 -12.48 20.16 -18.14
C GLU A 274 -11.65 19.93 -16.88
N ILE A 275 -10.42 20.45 -16.82
CA ILE A 275 -9.54 20.31 -15.65
C ILE A 275 -10.05 21.14 -14.46
N TRP A 276 -10.60 22.32 -14.73
CA TRP A 276 -11.05 23.29 -13.72
C TRP A 276 -12.55 23.57 -13.85
N SER A 277 -13.35 22.50 -13.88
CA SER A 277 -14.80 22.59 -14.02
C SER A 277 -15.48 23.08 -12.74
N GLU A 278 -16.45 23.98 -12.90
CA GLU A 278 -17.30 24.48 -11.81
C GLU A 278 -18.23 23.39 -11.25
N ASN A 279 -18.49 22.33 -12.01
CA ASN A 279 -19.35 21.22 -11.57
C ASN A 279 -18.79 20.48 -10.34
N PHE A 280 -17.48 20.59 -10.10
CA PHE A 280 -16.80 19.99 -8.95
C PHE A 280 -16.47 21.03 -7.86
N ALA A 281 -16.83 22.30 -8.04
CA ALA A 281 -16.71 23.33 -7.01
C ALA A 281 -17.97 23.38 -6.13
N ARG A 282 -17.84 23.76 -4.85
CA ARG A 282 -19.01 24.01 -3.99
C ARG A 282 -19.20 25.52 -3.77
N PRO A 283 -20.45 25.98 -3.53
CA PRO A 283 -20.70 27.36 -3.15
C PRO A 283 -19.85 27.76 -1.92
N GLY A 284 -19.02 28.81 -2.06
CA GLY A 284 -18.12 29.29 -1.02
C GLY A 284 -16.68 28.75 -1.08
N ASP A 285 -16.37 27.80 -1.97
CA ASP A 285 -14.98 27.42 -2.25
C ASP A 285 -14.32 28.51 -3.12
N SER A 286 -13.34 29.23 -2.58
CA SER A 286 -12.55 30.23 -3.33
C SER A 286 -11.55 29.60 -4.30
N CYS A 287 -11.30 28.31 -4.16
CA CYS A 287 -10.32 27.55 -4.94
C CYS A 287 -10.98 26.29 -5.51
N LYS A 288 -10.71 26.01 -6.78
CA LYS A 288 -11.17 24.79 -7.50
C LYS A 288 -10.45 23.51 -7.06
N TRP A 289 -9.93 23.46 -5.84
CA TRP A 289 -9.06 22.39 -5.31
C TRP A 289 -9.73 21.01 -5.34
N ARG A 290 -11.07 20.96 -5.22
CA ARG A 290 -11.84 19.72 -5.33
C ARG A 290 -11.68 19.03 -6.67
N ASN A 291 -11.40 19.76 -7.75
CA ASN A 291 -11.10 19.14 -9.03
C ASN A 291 -9.92 18.16 -8.93
N MET A 292 -8.93 18.44 -8.07
CA MET A 292 -7.77 17.56 -7.87
C MET A 292 -8.11 16.21 -7.22
N PHE A 293 -9.32 16.04 -6.67
CA PHE A 293 -9.70 14.84 -5.92
C PHE A 293 -11.04 14.23 -6.35
N ASP A 294 -11.92 15.03 -6.95
CA ASP A 294 -13.28 14.65 -7.30
C ASP A 294 -13.53 14.67 -8.82
N ASN A 295 -12.73 15.44 -9.59
CA ASN A 295 -12.87 15.48 -11.05
C ASN A 295 -12.06 14.34 -11.69
N PRO A 296 -12.71 13.36 -12.33
CA PRO A 296 -12.01 12.20 -12.87
C PRO A 296 -11.03 12.55 -14.00
N VAL A 297 -11.30 13.60 -14.79
CA VAL A 297 -10.37 14.06 -15.84
C VAL A 297 -9.09 14.59 -15.20
N THR A 298 -9.22 15.47 -14.21
CA THR A 298 -8.07 16.06 -13.49
C THR A 298 -7.28 15.02 -12.73
N VAL A 299 -7.94 14.14 -11.98
CA VAL A 299 -7.29 13.06 -11.22
C VAL A 299 -6.51 12.12 -12.14
N GLN A 300 -7.08 11.78 -13.31
CA GLN A 300 -6.36 10.94 -14.28
C GLN A 300 -5.13 11.65 -14.84
N PHE A 301 -5.27 12.92 -15.22
CA PHE A 301 -4.16 13.73 -15.72
C PHE A 301 -3.03 13.86 -14.67
N GLU A 302 -3.38 14.19 -13.43
CA GLU A 302 -2.42 14.28 -12.31
C GLU A 302 -1.66 12.97 -12.10
N HIS A 303 -2.35 11.83 -12.14
CA HIS A 303 -1.72 10.53 -12.02
C HIS A 303 -0.71 10.27 -13.15
N ARG A 304 -1.05 10.61 -14.41
CA ARG A 304 -0.13 10.50 -15.56
C ARG A 304 1.10 11.39 -15.39
N VAL A 305 0.93 12.62 -14.91
CA VAL A 305 2.03 13.55 -14.63
C VAL A 305 2.93 13.00 -13.52
N LEU A 306 2.35 12.50 -12.43
CA LEU A 306 3.10 11.88 -11.33
C LEU A 306 3.84 10.61 -11.77
N ALA A 307 3.23 9.78 -12.60
CA ALA A 307 3.84 8.57 -13.14
C ALA A 307 5.04 8.87 -14.06
N THR A 308 4.88 9.82 -14.99
CA THR A 308 5.98 10.25 -15.88
C THR A 308 7.09 10.97 -15.11
N THR A 309 6.75 11.79 -14.12
CA THR A 309 7.71 12.42 -13.19
C THR A 309 8.48 11.36 -12.39
N SER A 310 7.80 10.32 -11.91
CA SER A 310 8.43 9.19 -11.21
C SER A 310 9.43 8.47 -12.10
N LEU A 311 9.06 8.16 -13.34
CA LEU A 311 9.97 7.52 -14.31
C LEU A 311 11.20 8.41 -14.59
N ALA A 312 10.99 9.70 -14.80
CA ALA A 312 12.08 10.66 -15.00
C ALA A 312 13.02 10.71 -13.78
N ALA A 313 12.46 10.75 -12.55
CA ALA A 313 13.24 10.75 -11.31
C ALA A 313 14.04 9.45 -11.12
N VAL A 314 13.44 8.28 -11.38
CA VAL A 314 14.14 6.98 -11.36
C VAL A 314 15.29 6.98 -12.36
N THR A 315 15.04 7.44 -13.59
CA THR A 315 16.02 7.47 -14.66
C THR A 315 17.18 8.43 -14.34
N ALA A 316 16.88 9.62 -13.82
CA ALA A 316 17.88 10.58 -13.36
C ALA A 316 18.73 10.01 -12.22
N LEU A 317 18.11 9.35 -11.24
CA LEU A 317 18.82 8.68 -10.15
C LEU A 317 19.72 7.56 -10.68
N TYR A 318 19.25 6.77 -11.64
CA TYR A 318 20.02 5.72 -12.30
C TYR A 318 21.29 6.28 -12.95
N TYR A 319 21.18 7.31 -13.79
CA TYR A 319 22.34 7.90 -14.46
C TYR A 319 23.28 8.60 -13.47
N TYR A 320 22.74 9.29 -12.46
CA TYR A 320 23.54 9.88 -11.39
C TYR A 320 24.34 8.81 -10.63
N SER A 321 23.74 7.65 -10.37
CA SER A 321 24.39 6.54 -9.66
C SER A 321 25.66 6.03 -10.35
N LYS A 322 25.74 6.12 -11.69
CA LYS A 322 26.90 5.66 -12.48
C LYS A 322 28.16 6.49 -12.22
N ARG A 323 28.00 7.73 -11.73
CA ARG A 323 29.10 8.63 -11.38
C ARG A 323 29.67 8.38 -9.97
N LEU A 324 29.10 7.45 -9.22
CA LEU A 324 29.43 7.21 -7.82
C LEU A 324 30.18 5.88 -7.62
N PRO A 325 31.10 5.80 -6.64
CA PRO A 325 31.80 4.57 -6.29
C PRO A 325 30.89 3.63 -5.49
N LEU A 326 29.89 3.04 -6.15
CA LEU A 326 28.88 2.19 -5.51
C LEU A 326 29.35 0.74 -5.36
N PRO A 327 29.13 0.10 -4.20
CA PRO A 327 29.26 -1.35 -4.05
C PRO A 327 28.35 -2.12 -5.02
N LYS A 328 28.74 -3.35 -5.38
CA LYS A 328 27.98 -4.20 -6.33
C LYS A 328 26.50 -4.34 -5.97
N HIS A 329 26.19 -4.60 -4.69
CA HIS A 329 24.80 -4.78 -4.23
C HIS A 329 23.95 -3.51 -4.39
N VAL A 330 24.53 -2.32 -4.19
CA VAL A 330 23.82 -1.04 -4.42
C VAL A 330 23.59 -0.83 -5.91
N LYS A 331 24.56 -1.16 -6.78
CA LYS A 331 24.39 -1.11 -8.24
C LYS A 331 23.25 -2.02 -8.70
N THR A 332 23.19 -3.24 -8.18
CA THR A 332 22.09 -4.17 -8.46
C THR A 332 20.74 -3.58 -8.02
N ALA A 333 20.67 -2.99 -6.83
CA ALA A 333 19.43 -2.36 -6.35
C ALA A 333 18.99 -1.18 -7.24
N VAL A 334 19.91 -0.31 -7.66
CA VAL A 334 19.57 0.80 -8.58
C VAL A 334 19.09 0.27 -9.94
N ASN A 335 19.75 -0.75 -10.50
CA ASN A 335 19.31 -1.37 -11.74
C ASN A 335 17.92 -2.01 -11.61
N ALA A 336 17.64 -2.65 -10.46
CA ALA A 336 16.34 -3.25 -10.19
C ALA A 336 15.24 -2.19 -10.11
N VAL A 337 15.47 -1.06 -9.45
CA VAL A 337 14.50 0.06 -9.40
C VAL A 337 14.17 0.54 -10.81
N LEU A 338 15.17 0.74 -11.69
CA LEU A 338 14.92 1.13 -13.08
C LEU A 338 14.11 0.05 -13.84
N GLY A 339 14.51 -1.21 -13.75
CA GLY A 339 13.82 -2.30 -14.44
C GLY A 339 12.36 -2.43 -14.02
N VAL A 340 12.08 -2.37 -12.72
CA VAL A 340 10.71 -2.43 -12.19
C VAL A 340 9.92 -1.16 -12.56
N ALA A 341 10.55 0.01 -12.60
CA ALA A 341 9.87 1.24 -13.04
C ALA A 341 9.43 1.18 -14.51
N LEU A 342 10.26 0.60 -15.38
CA LEU A 342 9.90 0.38 -16.79
C LEU A 342 8.70 -0.56 -16.91
N VAL A 343 8.73 -1.69 -16.20
CA VAL A 343 7.59 -2.62 -16.15
C VAL A 343 6.33 -1.91 -15.63
N GLN A 344 6.46 -1.09 -14.58
CA GLN A 344 5.33 -0.39 -13.98
C GLN A 344 4.68 0.62 -14.93
N VAL A 345 5.49 1.38 -15.68
CA VAL A 345 4.98 2.33 -16.67
C VAL A 345 4.36 1.59 -17.86
N THR A 346 4.98 0.51 -18.33
CA THR A 346 4.37 -0.34 -19.37
C THR A 346 3.01 -0.86 -18.90
N LEU A 347 2.92 -1.41 -17.68
CA LEU A 347 1.65 -1.85 -17.11
C LEU A 347 0.63 -0.72 -17.09
N GLY A 348 1.00 0.47 -16.61
CA GLY A 348 0.09 1.62 -16.51
C GLY A 348 -0.44 2.08 -17.87
N ILE A 349 0.43 2.18 -18.86
CA ILE A 349 0.05 2.53 -20.23
C ILE A 349 -0.85 1.44 -20.83
N THR A 350 -0.52 0.16 -20.65
CA THR A 350 -1.36 -0.93 -21.18
C THR A 350 -2.72 -1.01 -20.48
N THR A 351 -2.78 -0.82 -19.16
CA THR A 351 -4.05 -0.74 -18.42
C THR A 351 -4.93 0.37 -18.98
N LEU A 352 -4.34 1.52 -19.30
CA LEU A 352 -5.07 2.63 -19.91
C LEU A 352 -5.54 2.30 -21.33
N LEU A 353 -4.65 1.84 -22.21
CA LEU A 353 -4.98 1.58 -23.63
C LEU A 353 -6.03 0.49 -23.81
N TYR A 354 -6.03 -0.53 -22.96
CA TYR A 354 -6.99 -1.63 -23.00
C TYR A 354 -8.25 -1.39 -22.16
N VAL A 355 -8.46 -0.16 -21.68
CA VAL A 355 -9.68 0.25 -20.95
C VAL A 355 -9.85 -0.54 -19.64
N VAL A 356 -8.79 -0.54 -18.83
CA VAL A 356 -8.72 -1.09 -17.46
C VAL A 356 -9.17 -2.56 -17.34
N PRO A 357 -8.60 -3.53 -18.09
CA PRO A 357 -8.87 -4.94 -17.81
C PRO A 357 -8.45 -5.29 -16.39
N VAL A 358 -9.29 -6.04 -15.67
CA VAL A 358 -9.09 -6.37 -14.25
C VAL A 358 -7.67 -6.92 -13.99
N SER A 359 -7.18 -7.80 -14.86
CA SER A 359 -5.85 -8.40 -14.76
C SER A 359 -4.72 -7.35 -14.87
N LEU A 360 -4.82 -6.42 -15.82
CA LEU A 360 -3.82 -5.35 -16.00
C LEU A 360 -3.90 -4.32 -14.87
N GLY A 361 -5.11 -3.94 -14.44
CA GLY A 361 -5.30 -3.05 -13.30
C GLY A 361 -4.71 -3.62 -12.01
N ALA A 362 -4.99 -4.89 -11.71
CA ALA A 362 -4.43 -5.58 -10.55
C ALA A 362 -2.91 -5.76 -10.65
N ALA A 363 -2.39 -6.11 -11.85
CA ALA A 363 -0.96 -6.22 -12.10
C ALA A 363 -0.25 -4.86 -11.93
N HIS A 364 -0.84 -3.77 -12.41
CA HIS A 364 -0.31 -2.41 -12.24
C HIS A 364 -0.28 -1.99 -10.76
N GLN A 365 -1.30 -2.34 -9.99
CA GLN A 365 -1.31 -2.11 -8.54
C GLN A 365 -0.22 -2.92 -7.81
N GLY A 366 -0.07 -4.20 -8.15
CA GLY A 366 1.02 -5.04 -7.62
C GLY A 366 2.41 -4.56 -8.04
N GLY A 367 2.57 -4.11 -9.29
CA GLY A 367 3.80 -3.53 -9.80
C GLY A 367 4.17 -2.23 -9.08
N SER A 368 3.18 -1.43 -8.66
CA SER A 368 3.42 -0.23 -7.85
C SER A 368 4.05 -0.59 -6.50
N LEU A 369 3.57 -1.63 -5.84
CA LEU A 369 4.18 -2.13 -4.61
C LEU A 369 5.58 -2.69 -4.87
N ALA A 370 5.80 -3.43 -5.97
CA ALA A 370 7.12 -3.93 -6.35
C ALA A 370 8.14 -2.79 -6.59
N LEU A 371 7.70 -1.70 -7.23
CA LEU A 371 8.52 -0.50 -7.44
C LEU A 371 8.86 0.17 -6.11
N LEU A 372 7.89 0.29 -5.21
CA LEU A 372 8.12 0.78 -3.86
C LEU A 372 9.11 -0.11 -3.10
N THR A 373 8.96 -1.43 -3.17
CA THR A 373 9.82 -2.41 -2.49
C THR A 373 11.26 -2.34 -2.98
N SER A 374 11.49 -2.30 -4.29
CA SER A 374 12.83 -2.15 -4.85
C SER A 374 13.47 -0.82 -4.44
N SER A 375 12.68 0.26 -4.35
CA SER A 375 13.14 1.58 -3.92
C SER A 375 13.47 1.64 -2.42
N LEU A 376 12.64 1.03 -1.57
CA LEU A 376 12.90 0.87 -0.14
C LEU A 376 14.11 -0.02 0.11
N TYR A 377 14.29 -1.08 -0.69
CA TYR A 377 15.47 -1.93 -0.62
C TYR A 377 16.73 -1.15 -1.01
N LEU A 378 16.69 -0.34 -2.07
CA LEU A 378 17.79 0.58 -2.41
C LEU A 378 18.10 1.50 -1.22
N LEU A 379 17.09 2.15 -0.64
CA LEU A 379 17.26 3.00 0.54
C LEU A 379 17.89 2.24 1.72
N HIS A 380 17.44 1.01 1.97
CA HIS A 380 17.99 0.15 3.01
C HIS A 380 19.47 -0.20 2.76
N THR A 381 19.84 -0.54 1.51
CA THR A 381 21.25 -0.79 1.16
C THR A 381 22.13 0.44 1.31
N LEU A 382 21.59 1.65 1.20
CA LEU A 382 22.33 2.90 1.39
C LEU A 382 22.46 3.34 2.85
N LYS A 383 21.82 2.63 3.80
CA LYS A 383 21.82 2.97 5.23
C LYS A 383 23.24 2.88 5.80
N ARG A 384 23.66 3.96 6.46
CA ARG A 384 24.99 4.05 7.09
C ARG A 384 25.15 3.00 8.20
N LEU A 385 26.39 2.60 8.44
CA LEU A 385 26.71 1.84 9.64
C LEU A 385 26.66 2.78 10.87
N PRO A 386 26.18 2.30 12.04
CA PRO A 386 26.44 2.98 13.29
C PRO A 386 27.95 3.16 13.45
N LYS A 387 28.38 4.34 13.90
CA LYS A 387 29.78 4.59 14.23
C LYS A 387 30.17 3.87 15.51
#